data_AF-R5APS6-F1
#
_entry.id   AF-R5APS6-F1
#
_cell.length_a   1.000
_cell.length_b   1.000
_cell.length_c   1.000
_cell.angle_alpha   90.00
_cell.angle_beta   90.00
_cell.angle_gamma   90.00
#
_symmetry.space_group_name_H-M   'P 1'
#
loop_
_entity.id
_entity.type
_entity.pdbx_description
1 polymer ?
#
loop_
_entity_poly.entity_id
_entity_poly.type
_entity_poly.pdbx_seq_one_letter_code
_entity_poly.pdbx_strand_id
1 'polypeptide(L)'
;MIGLAVLLSLLPLAFLLQPAPKHAVVTVSQRGEVLYEGGLFDDAVVTTPDGGNTIEIKDGEVRMIAASCKDGLCLSAGIATAAKPIVCLPHELTVRISDGKEAPLDAVTR
;
A
#
# COMPACT_ATOMS: atom_id res chain seq x y z
N MET A 1 -39.49 -27.28 12.59
CA MET A 1 -39.03 -27.71 11.26
C MET A 1 -38.77 -26.51 10.33
N ILE A 2 -39.65 -25.51 10.27
CA ILE A 2 -39.48 -24.35 9.37
C ILE A 2 -38.38 -23.37 9.82
N GLY A 3 -38.21 -23.15 11.13
CA GLY A 3 -37.21 -22.20 11.65
C GLY A 3 -35.74 -22.59 11.38
N LEU A 4 -35.44 -23.89 11.26
CA LEU A 4 -34.08 -24.38 11.00
C LEU A 4 -33.67 -24.15 9.53
N ALA A 5 -34.62 -24.25 8.60
CA ALA A 5 -34.38 -24.05 7.18
C ALA A 5 -34.06 -22.58 6.85
N VAL A 6 -34.70 -21.62 7.54
CA VAL A 6 -34.44 -20.18 7.37
C VAL A 6 -33.10 -19.77 7.98
N LEU A 7 -32.67 -20.40 9.07
CA LEU A 7 -31.36 -20.13 9.67
C LEU A 7 -30.22 -20.60 8.76
N LEU A 8 -30.37 -21.79 8.14
CA LEU A 8 -29.35 -22.37 7.26
C LEU A 8 -29.19 -21.60 5.93
N SER A 9 -30.27 -20.98 5.42
CA SER A 9 -30.23 -20.18 4.18
C SER A 9 -29.65 -18.78 4.36
N LEU A 10 -29.62 -18.25 5.59
CA LEU A 10 -29.03 -16.94 5.90
C LEU A 10 -27.52 -17.00 6.22
N LEU A 11 -26.99 -18.17 6.61
CA LEU A 11 -25.56 -18.39 6.84
C LEU A 11 -24.66 -18.02 5.63
N PRO A 12 -24.95 -18.47 4.38
CA PRO A 12 -24.12 -18.12 3.23
C PRO A 12 -24.19 -16.63 2.90
N LEU A 13 -25.30 -15.95 3.18
CA LEU A 13 -25.44 -14.51 2.97
C LEU A 13 -24.59 -13.70 3.96
N ALA A 14 -24.49 -14.14 5.22
CA ALA A 14 -23.60 -13.55 6.21
C ALA A 14 -22.11 -13.75 5.85
N PHE A 15 -21.76 -14.87 5.21
CA PHE A 15 -20.42 -15.13 4.69
C PHE A 15 -20.07 -14.24 3.48
N LEU A 16 -21.03 -13.97 2.60
CA LEU A 16 -20.87 -13.00 1.49
C LEU A 16 -20.79 -11.53 1.96
N LEU A 17 -21.33 -11.21 3.13
CA LEU A 17 -21.24 -9.88 3.74
C LEU A 17 -20.00 -9.67 4.62
N GLN A 18 -19.07 -10.63 4.67
CA GLN A 18 -17.80 -10.40 5.37
C GLN A 18 -17.07 -9.24 4.69
N PRO A 19 -16.82 -8.12 5.38
CA PRO A 19 -16.00 -7.06 4.83
C PRO A 19 -14.63 -7.66 4.52
N ALA A 20 -14.19 -7.55 3.26
CA ALA A 20 -12.81 -7.84 2.91
C ALA A 20 -11.93 -7.10 3.91
N PRO A 21 -11.01 -7.80 4.58
CA PRO A 21 -10.28 -7.17 5.66
C PRO A 21 -9.45 -6.05 5.01
N LYS A 22 -9.75 -4.82 5.44
CA LYS A 22 -9.19 -3.58 4.87
C LYS A 22 -7.74 -3.46 5.31
N HIS A 23 -6.87 -4.29 4.76
CA HIS A 23 -5.44 -4.17 5.02
C HIS A 23 -4.89 -3.14 4.04
N ALA A 24 -4.39 -2.03 4.60
CA ALA A 24 -3.64 -1.08 3.82
C ALA A 24 -2.41 -1.79 3.22
N VAL A 25 -2.26 -1.71 1.91
CA VAL A 25 -1.16 -2.31 1.15
C VAL A 25 -0.14 -1.22 0.85
N VAL A 26 1.13 -1.51 1.15
CA VAL A 26 2.26 -0.66 0.82
C VAL A 26 2.90 -1.19 -0.46
N THR A 27 3.03 -0.34 -1.46
CA THR A 27 3.73 -0.65 -2.72
C THR A 27 4.93 0.27 -2.85
N VAL A 28 6.12 -0.31 -3.01
CA VAL A 28 7.36 0.40 -3.33
C VAL A 28 7.71 0.08 -4.77
N SER A 29 7.79 1.10 -5.63
CA SER A 29 8.19 0.95 -7.02
C SER A 29 9.33 1.88 -7.39
N GLN A 30 10.22 1.42 -8.27
CA GLN A 30 11.30 2.21 -8.82
C GLN A 30 11.33 2.02 -10.34
N ARG A 31 11.33 3.12 -11.11
CA ARG A 31 11.32 3.08 -12.59
C ARG A 31 10.18 2.22 -13.17
N GLY A 32 9.04 2.20 -12.50
CA GLY A 32 7.87 1.41 -12.90
C GLY A 32 7.89 -0.07 -12.50
N GLU A 33 8.98 -0.58 -11.92
CA GLU A 33 9.07 -1.93 -11.39
C GLU A 33 8.69 -1.98 -9.90
N VAL A 34 7.84 -2.93 -9.51
CA VAL A 34 7.45 -3.13 -8.11
C VAL A 34 8.54 -3.91 -7.40
N LEU A 35 9.19 -3.27 -6.43
CA LEU A 35 10.26 -3.85 -5.60
C LEU A 35 9.71 -4.54 -4.36
N TYR A 36 8.59 -4.04 -3.83
CA TYR A 36 7.93 -4.58 -2.65
C TYR A 36 6.44 -4.29 -2.70
N GLU A 37 5.66 -5.29 -2.30
CA GLU A 37 4.23 -5.19 -2.04
C GLU A 37 3.91 -6.01 -0.79
N GLY A 38 3.26 -5.40 0.20
CA GLY A 38 2.94 -6.05 1.46
C GLY A 38 1.99 -5.23 2.32
N GLY A 39 1.58 -5.78 3.46
CA GLY A 39 0.71 -5.07 4.40
C GLY A 39 1.46 -3.94 5.11
N LEU A 40 0.72 -2.89 5.48
CA LEU A 40 1.24 -1.78 6.30
C LEU A 40 1.77 -2.23 7.68
N PHE A 41 1.26 -3.37 8.18
CA PHE A 41 1.67 -3.96 9.45
C PHE A 41 2.72 -5.08 9.27
N ASP A 42 3.18 -5.33 8.05
CA ASP A 42 4.26 -6.27 7.78
C ASP A 42 5.58 -5.50 7.82
N ASP A 43 6.27 -5.60 8.95
CA ASP A 43 7.56 -4.94 9.16
C ASP A 43 8.57 -5.36 8.09
N ALA A 44 9.13 -4.39 7.38
CA ALA A 44 10.05 -4.61 6.29
C ALA A 44 11.00 -3.43 6.08
N VAL A 45 12.21 -3.72 5.58
CA VAL A 45 13.15 -2.70 5.11
C VAL A 45 13.47 -2.98 3.66
N VAL A 46 13.14 -2.04 2.78
CA VAL A 46 13.30 -2.17 1.33
C VAL A 46 14.42 -1.23 0.90
N THR A 47 15.48 -1.79 0.31
CA THR A 47 16.54 -1.01 -0.33
C THR A 47 16.43 -1.18 -1.83
N THR A 48 16.55 -0.08 -2.57
CA THR A 48 16.49 -0.13 -4.03
C THR A 48 17.68 -0.88 -4.62
N PRO A 49 17.55 -1.52 -5.80
CA PRO A 49 18.63 -2.23 -6.47
C PRO A 49 19.90 -1.39 -6.72
N ASP A 50 19.74 -0.09 -6.94
CA ASP A 50 20.85 0.86 -7.11
C ASP A 50 21.44 1.35 -5.79
N GLY A 51 20.89 0.93 -4.64
CA GLY A 51 21.28 1.39 -3.31
C GLY A 51 20.94 2.86 -3.03
N GLY A 52 20.16 3.51 -3.91
CA GLY A 52 19.88 4.92 -3.86
C GLY A 52 18.85 5.34 -2.82
N ASN A 53 17.98 4.43 -2.37
CA ASN A 53 16.97 4.69 -1.35
C ASN A 53 16.78 3.49 -0.41
N THR A 54 16.48 3.78 0.85
CA THR A 54 16.04 2.78 1.83
C THR A 54 14.76 3.25 2.51
N ILE A 55 13.75 2.38 2.49
CA ILE A 55 12.41 2.59 3.00
C ILE A 55 12.20 1.63 4.17
N GLU A 56 11.68 2.14 5.28
CA GLU A 56 11.29 1.35 6.44
C GLU A 56 9.77 1.34 6.54
N ILE A 57 9.22 0.14 6.67
CA ILE A 57 7.82 -0.15 6.99
C ILE A 57 7.86 -0.79 8.36
N LYS A 58 7.30 -0.11 9.36
CA LYS A 58 7.36 -0.58 10.74
C LYS A 58 6.25 0.01 11.59
N ASP A 59 5.66 -0.80 12.47
CA ASP A 59 4.65 -0.35 13.45
C ASP A 59 3.43 0.34 12.79
N GLY A 60 3.10 -0.04 11.56
CA GLY A 60 2.01 0.58 10.79
C GLY A 60 2.37 1.91 10.13
N GLU A 61 3.65 2.30 10.12
CA GLU A 61 4.16 3.51 9.50
C GLU A 61 5.13 3.17 8.36
N VAL A 62 5.16 4.03 7.33
CA VAL A 62 6.14 3.92 6.24
C VAL A 62 6.91 5.22 6.14
N ARG A 63 8.23 5.16 6.11
CA ARG A 63 9.10 6.33 5.99
C ARG A 63 10.34 6.05 5.18
N MET A 64 10.93 7.09 4.61
CA MET A 64 12.24 6.99 3.98
C MET A 64 13.34 7.23 5.03
N ILE A 65 14.23 6.26 5.20
CA ILE A 65 15.32 6.34 6.18
C ILE A 65 16.66 6.67 5.54
N ALA A 66 16.83 6.41 4.24
CA ALA A 66 18.02 6.81 3.50
C ALA A 66 17.68 7.18 2.04
N ALA A 67 18.41 8.15 1.50
CA ALA A 67 18.35 8.54 0.10
C ALA A 67 19.69 9.17 -0.32
N SER A 68 20.22 8.82 -1.49
CA SER A 68 21.44 9.41 -2.06
C SER A 68 21.15 10.57 -3.03
N CYS A 69 19.89 10.96 -3.20
CA CYS A 69 19.50 12.06 -4.07
C CYS A 69 19.94 13.41 -3.50
N LYS A 70 20.29 14.35 -4.38
CA LYS A 70 20.86 15.66 -3.99
C LYS A 70 19.86 16.57 -3.27
N ASP A 71 18.58 16.45 -3.57
CA ASP A 71 17.54 17.34 -3.03
C ASP A 71 17.08 16.95 -1.61
N GLY A 72 17.24 15.68 -1.22
CA GLY A 72 16.86 15.16 0.09
C GLY A 72 15.38 15.33 0.46
N LEU A 73 14.50 15.67 -0.49
CA LEU A 73 13.11 16.05 -0.20
C LEU A 73 12.30 14.88 0.37
N CYS A 74 12.56 13.67 -0.14
CA CYS A 74 11.92 12.44 0.29
C CYS A 74 12.23 12.06 1.75
N LEU A 75 13.42 12.41 2.27
CA LEU A 75 13.77 12.21 3.68
C LEU A 75 12.95 13.12 4.61
N SER A 76 12.57 14.30 4.12
CA SER A 76 11.77 15.28 4.87
C SER A 76 10.26 15.07 4.70
N ALA A 77 9.84 14.07 3.92
CA ALA A 77 8.43 13.80 3.65
C ALA A 77 7.65 13.35 4.91
N GLY A 78 8.35 12.79 5.89
CA GLY A 78 7.76 12.21 7.10
C GLY A 78 7.14 10.84 6.83
N ILE A 79 6.05 10.53 7.56
CA ILE A 79 5.32 9.27 7.44
C ILE A 79 4.43 9.32 6.19
N ALA A 80 4.48 8.27 5.38
CA ALA A 80 3.61 8.12 4.22
C ALA A 80 2.17 7.85 4.66
N THR A 81 1.22 8.38 3.89
CA THR A 81 -0.21 8.08 4.05
C THR A 81 -0.82 7.83 2.68
N ALA A 82 -2.03 7.29 2.61
CA ALA A 82 -2.72 7.09 1.34
C ALA A 82 -2.89 8.39 0.53
N ALA A 83 -3.06 9.53 1.21
CA ALA A 83 -3.16 10.84 0.58
C ALA A 83 -1.80 11.49 0.27
N LYS A 84 -0.73 11.05 0.93
CA LYS A 84 0.62 11.61 0.83
C LYS A 84 1.64 10.51 0.60
N PRO A 85 1.86 10.10 -0.66
CA PRO A 85 2.91 9.14 -1.01
C PRO A 85 4.29 9.78 -0.84
N ILE A 86 5.31 8.96 -0.63
CA ILE A 86 6.71 9.41 -0.65
C ILE A 86 7.26 9.20 -2.06
N VAL A 87 7.84 10.25 -2.65
CA VAL A 87 8.37 10.21 -4.01
C VAL A 87 9.80 10.72 -4.01
N CYS A 88 10.71 9.96 -4.62
CA CYS A 88 12.07 10.40 -4.92
C CYS A 88 12.18 10.54 -6.44
N LEU A 89 11.96 11.75 -6.93
CA LEU A 89 11.92 12.03 -8.36
C LEU A 89 13.26 11.71 -9.07
N PRO A 90 14.44 12.06 -8.52
CA PRO A 90 15.72 11.76 -9.19
C PRO A 90 16.01 10.27 -9.36
N HIS A 91 15.45 9.40 -8.50
CA HIS A 91 15.61 7.95 -8.57
C HIS A 91 14.36 7.24 -9.11
N GLU A 92 13.35 8.00 -9.55
CA GLU A 92 12.08 7.49 -10.07
C GLU A 92 11.39 6.49 -9.11
N LEU A 93 11.50 6.75 -7.81
CA LEU A 93 10.94 5.90 -6.77
C LEU A 93 9.65 6.47 -6.20
N THR A 94 8.65 5.61 -6.02
CA THR A 94 7.36 5.94 -5.41
C THR A 94 7.01 4.92 -4.33
N VAL A 95 6.60 5.41 -3.17
CA VAL A 95 6.02 4.63 -2.07
C VAL A 95 4.56 5.03 -1.92
N ARG A 96 3.64 4.08 -2.11
CA ARG A 96 2.19 4.31 -1.98
C ARG A 96 1.58 3.41 -0.93
N ILE A 97 0.55 3.93 -0.28
CA ILE A 97 -0.33 3.16 0.61
C ILE A 97 -1.72 3.15 -0.02
N SER A 98 -2.26 1.97 -0.31
CA SER A 98 -3.59 1.78 -0.89
C SER A 98 -4.47 1.05 0.11
N ASP A 99 -5.71 1.48 0.29
CA ASP A 99 -6.67 0.89 1.24
C ASP A 99 -7.44 -0.32 0.66
N GLY A 100 -6.87 -0.98 -0.36
CA GLY A 100 -7.50 -2.10 -1.06
C GLY A 100 -8.67 -1.71 -1.97
N LYS A 101 -8.98 -0.41 -2.10
CA LYS A 101 -9.76 0.08 -3.24
C LYS A 101 -8.80 0.46 -4.35
N GLU A 102 -8.60 -0.44 -5.30
CA GLU A 102 -8.23 0.02 -6.64
C GLU A 102 -9.27 1.07 -7.05
N ALA A 103 -8.84 2.32 -7.22
CA ALA A 103 -9.61 3.26 -8.00
C ALA A 103 -9.42 2.83 -9.46
N PRO A 104 -10.46 2.36 -10.17
CA PRO A 104 -10.39 2.25 -11.62
C PRO A 104 -10.36 3.68 -12.17
N LEU A 105 -9.18 4.29 -12.19
CA LEU A 105 -8.92 5.50 -12.95
C LEU A 105 -8.35 5.07 -14.28
N ASP A 106 -9.24 4.86 -15.25
CA ASP A 106 -9.02 5.17 -16.66
C ASP A 106 -10.35 5.02 -17.43
N ALA A 107 -11.27 5.96 -17.17
CA ALA A 107 -12.33 6.31 -18.10
C ALA A 107 -12.02 7.70 -18.70
N VAL A 108 -10.96 7.77 -19.50
CA VAL A 108 -10.78 8.89 -20.45
C VAL A 108 -11.56 8.54 -21.71
N THR A 109 -12.86 8.86 -21.72
CA THR A 109 -13.65 8.86 -22.96
C THR A 109 -13.35 10.17 -23.69
N ARG A 110 -12.89 10.06 -24.93
CA ARG A 110 -12.75 11.16 -25.90
C ARG A 110 -14.12 11.59 -26.44
#